data_AF-A0A7C4MD83-F1
#
_entry.id   AF-A0A7C4MD83-F1
#
_cell.length_a   1.000
_cell.length_b   1.000
_cell.length_c   1.000
_cell.angle_alpha   90.00
_cell.angle_beta   90.00
_cell.angle_gamma   90.00
#
_symmetry.space_group_name_H-M   'P 1'
#
loop_
_entity.id
_entity.type
_entity.pdbx_description
1 polymer ?
#
loop_
_entity_poly.entity_id
_entity_poly.type
_entity_poly.pdbx_seq_one_letter_code
_entity_poly.pdbx_strand_id
1 'polypeptide(L)' 'MHDIDGLISDRSIRLPLTLGHEVAGKVEAKGRSVTGFEVSDRVVVYPSIGCGVCRV' A
#
# COMPACT_ATOMS: atom_id res chain seq x y z
N MET A 1 0.17 -11.63 12.03
CA MET A 1 0.53 -10.22 12.33
C MET A 1 1.59 -10.28 13.40
N HIS A 2 2.85 -10.40 12.98
CA HIS A 2 3.98 -10.43 13.88
C HIS A 2 4.28 -8.97 14.26
N ASP A 3 4.46 -8.67 15.55
CA ASP A 3 5.08 -7.44 16.06
C ASP A 3 4.19 -6.22 16.43
N ILE A 4 2.95 -6.42 16.87
CA ILE A 4 2.13 -5.32 17.42
C ILE A 4 2.58 -4.83 18.82
N ASP A 5 3.25 -5.68 19.62
CA ASP A 5 3.56 -5.38 21.02
C ASP A 5 5.06 -5.11 21.27
N GLY A 6 5.52 -3.90 20.93
CA GLY A 6 6.72 -3.30 21.54
C GLY A 6 8.04 -3.38 20.75
N LEU A 7 8.10 -4.07 19.62
CA LEU A 7 9.31 -4.10 18.75
C LEU A 7 9.28 -3.06 17.61
N ILE A 8 8.10 -2.56 17.25
CA ILE A 8 7.91 -1.61 16.14
C ILE A 8 8.07 -0.13 16.58
N SER A 9 7.97 0.17 17.87
CA SER A 9 8.08 1.54 18.42
C SER A 9 9.45 2.19 18.15
N ASP A 10 10.52 1.40 18.00
CA ASP A 10 11.88 1.88 17.68
C ASP A 10 12.06 2.23 16.19
N ARG A 11 11.11 1.83 15.31
CA ARG A 11 11.17 2.03 13.86
C ARG A 11 10.38 3.25 13.35
N SER A 12 10.20 4.28 14.16
CA SER A 12 9.50 5.53 13.76
C SER A 12 8.04 5.34 13.33
N ILE A 13 7.38 4.24 13.72
CA ILE A 13 5.97 4.02 13.38
C ILE A 13 5.09 4.88 14.28
N ARG A 14 4.33 5.79 13.68
CA ARG A 14 3.34 6.63 14.38
C ARG A 14 1.96 6.01 14.31
N LEU A 15 1.32 5.89 15.46
CA LEU A 15 -0.06 5.44 15.58
C LEU A 15 -1.03 6.65 15.60
N PRO A 16 -2.28 6.46 15.14
CA PRO A 16 -2.85 5.21 14.61
C PRO A 16 -2.35 4.88 13.19
N LEU A 17 -2.07 3.60 12.96
CA LEU A 17 -1.64 3.08 11.67
C LEU A 17 -2.54 1.91 11.26
N THR A 18 -3.05 1.92 10.02
CA THR A 18 -3.69 0.74 9.42
C THR A 18 -2.61 -0.26 9.03
N LEU A 19 -2.72 -1.49 9.55
CA LEU A 19 -1.75 -2.55 9.32
C LEU A 19 -2.11 -3.40 8.08
N GLY A 20 -1.13 -4.15 7.59
CA GLY A 20 -1.25 -5.07 6.45
C GLY A 20 -0.42 -4.62 5.25
N HIS A 21 0.31 -5.55 4.62
CA HIS A 21 1.13 -5.29 3.44
C HIS A 21 1.00 -6.37 2.35
N GLU A 22 0.06 -7.31 2.55
CA GLU A 22 -0.24 -8.40 1.62
C GLU A 22 -1.72 -8.28 1.23
N VAL A 23 -2.01 -7.47 0.20
CA VAL A 23 -3.39 -7.10 -0.15
C VAL A 23 -3.70 -7.51 -1.58
N ALA A 24 -4.86 -8.14 -1.76
CA ALA A 24 -5.48 -8.40 -3.05
C ALA A 24 -6.96 -7.98 -3.00
N GLY A 25 -7.52 -7.53 -4.13
CA GLY A 25 -8.88 -7.04 -4.18
C GLY A 25 -9.35 -6.64 -5.57
N LYS A 26 -10.40 -5.82 -5.61
CA LYS A 26 -10.90 -5.20 -6.84
C LYS A 26 -10.83 -3.67 -6.75
N VAL A 27 -10.57 -3.00 -7.87
CA VAL A 27 -10.62 -1.54 -7.95
C VAL A 27 -12.05 -1.06 -7.75
N GLU A 28 -12.32 -0.33 -6.69
CA GLU A 28 -13.65 0.26 -6.43
C GLU A 28 -13.83 1.61 -7.15
N ALA A 29 -12.77 2.43 -7.17
CA ALA A 29 -12.74 3.72 -7.85
C ALA A 29 -11.32 4.07 -8.28
N LYS A 30 -11.19 5.02 -9.23
CA LYS A 30 -9.89 5.54 -9.68
C LYS A 30 -9.91 7.07 -9.81
N GLY A 31 -8.77 7.70 -9.56
CA GLY A 31 -8.58 9.13 -9.80
C GLY A 31 -8.57 9.46 -11.30
N ARG A 32 -8.91 10.71 -11.65
CA ARG A 32 -9.07 11.16 -13.06
C ARG A 32 -7.84 10.93 -13.94
N SER A 33 -6.64 10.93 -13.36
CA SER A 33 -5.37 10.81 -14.10
C SER A 33 -4.83 9.37 -14.13
N VAL A 34 -5.52 8.41 -13.51
CA VAL A 34 -5.08 7.01 -13.46
C VAL A 34 -5.39 6.35 -14.80
N THR A 35 -4.36 5.75 -15.40
CA THR A 35 -4.45 4.97 -16.64
C THR A 35 -3.99 3.53 -16.37
N GLY A 36 -4.41 2.57 -17.20
CA GLY A 36 -4.00 1.16 -17.09
C GLY A 36 -4.77 0.31 -16.08
N PHE A 37 -5.79 0.87 -15.41
CA PHE A 37 -6.69 0.16 -14.50
C PHE A 37 -8.12 0.62 -14.71
N GLU A 38 -9.08 -0.30 -14.57
CA GLU A 38 -10.51 -0.05 -14.61
C GLU A 38 -11.21 -0.48 -13.32
N VAL A 39 -12.38 0.11 -13.06
CA VAL A 39 -13.23 -0.30 -11.93
C VAL A 39 -13.61 -1.78 -12.10
N SER A 40 -13.58 -2.52 -11.01
CA SER A 40 -13.75 -3.97 -10.89
C SER A 40 -12.56 -4.84 -11.31
N ASP A 41 -11.45 -4.28 -11.80
CA ASP A 41 -10.24 -5.05 -12.07
C ASP A 41 -9.73 -5.74 -10.81
N ARG A 42 -9.32 -7.01 -10.95
CA ARG A 42 -8.66 -7.77 -9.87
C ARG A 42 -7.18 -7.40 -9.79
N VAL A 43 -6.73 -6.97 -8.62
CA VAL A 43 -5.38 -6.45 -8.40
C VAL A 43 -4.75 -6.99 -7.12
N VAL A 44 -3.41 -6.99 -7.09
CA VAL A 44 -2.60 -7.09 -5.87
C VAL A 44 -1.90 -5.76 -5.63
N VAL A 45 -1.73 -5.37 -4.37
CA VAL A 45 -1.09 -4.09 -4.01
C VAL A 45 0.39 -4.29 -3.78
N TYR A 46 1.22 -3.49 -4.44
CA TYR A 46 2.65 -3.41 -4.14
C TYR A 46 2.89 -2.30 -3.09
N PRO A 47 3.34 -2.65 -1.87
CA PRO A 47 3.41 -1.68 -0.76
C PRO A 47 4.55 -0.66 -0.89
N SER A 48 5.55 -0.94 -1.73
CA SER A 48 6.69 -0.03 -1.93
C SER A 48 6.41 0.93 -3.09
N ILE A 49 6.03 2.16 -2.78
CA ILE A 49 5.70 3.18 -3.80
C ILE A 49 6.97 3.97 -4.13
N GLY A 50 7.54 3.74 -5.32
CA GLY A 50 8.67 4.53 -5.84
C GLY A 50 8.22 5.87 -6.42
N CYS A 51 9.15 6.83 -6.53
CA CYS A 51 8.85 8.16 -7.10
C CYS A 51 8.67 8.15 -8.63
N GLY A 52 9.10 7.08 -9.31
CA GLY A 52 8.97 6.91 -10.76
C GLY A 52 9.85 7.82 -11.61
N VAL A 53 10.71 8.65 -11.00
CA VAL A 53 11.55 9.64 -11.71
C VAL A 53 13.06 9.46 -11.50
N CYS A 54 13.48 8.62 -10.56
CA CYS A 54 14.89 8.30 -10.34
C CYS A 54 15.29 7.01 -11.08
N ARG A 55 16.60 6.80 -11.26
CA ARG A 55 17.13 5.51 -11.72
C ARG A 55 16.97 4.46 -10.62
N VAL A 56 16.84 3.20 -11.05
CA VAL A 56 16.92 2.02 -10.19
C VAL A 56 18.36 1.63 -9.94
#